data_AF-A0A931H0B4-F1
#
_entry.id   AF-A0A931H0B4-F1
#
_cell.length_a   1.000
_cell.length_b   1.000
_cell.length_c   1.000
_cell.angle_alpha   90.00
_cell.angle_beta   90.00
_cell.angle_gamma   90.00
#
_symmetry.space_group_name_H-M   'P 1'
#
loop_
_entity.id
_entity.type
_entity.pdbx_description
1 polymer ?
#
loop_
_entity_poly.entity_id
_entity_poly.type
_entity_poly.pdbx_seq_one_letter_code
_entity_poly.pdbx_strand_id
1 'polypeptide(L)'
;MDYFLQLLEYIMCYLHILTAVLILLKAVLAFRNRGGNIPAIVTSFFRFYSKSDFYMSTNKDRKEYMLANNIINIYVYTWVFLTVIFFVVFHRFC
;
A
#
# COMPACT_ATOMS: atom_id res chain seq x y z
N MET A 1 0.10 0.41 -31.53
CA MET A 1 0.99 0.30 -30.35
C MET A 1 1.02 1.60 -29.57
N ASP A 2 1.21 2.75 -30.23
CA ASP A 2 1.41 4.05 -29.56
C ASP A 2 0.23 4.52 -28.71
N TYR A 3 -1.00 4.31 -29.17
CA TYR A 3 -2.20 4.67 -28.39
C TYR A 3 -2.33 3.87 -27.09
N PHE A 4 -1.89 2.61 -27.10
CA PHE A 4 -1.91 1.75 -25.92
C PHE A 4 -0.86 2.18 -24.90
N LEU A 5 0.32 2.61 -25.39
CA LEU A 5 1.39 3.15 -24.55
C LEU A 5 1.00 4.49 -23.92
N GLN A 6 0.38 5.40 -24.67
CA GLN A 6 -0.13 6.67 -24.12
C GLN A 6 -1.23 6.47 -23.08
N LEU A 7 -2.17 5.55 -23.33
CA LEU A 7 -3.22 5.22 -22.37
C LEU A 7 -2.63 4.66 -21.07
N LEU A 8 -1.63 3.79 -21.19
CA LEU A 8 -0.94 3.18 -20.06
C LEU A 8 -0.16 4.21 -19.23
N GLU A 9 0.50 5.16 -19.90
CA GLU A 9 1.18 6.30 -19.28
C GLU A 9 0.20 7.21 -18.53
N TYR A 10 -0.96 7.52 -19.13
CA TYR A 10 -2.00 8.30 -18.46
C TYR A 10 -2.52 7.59 -17.20
N ILE A 11 -2.86 6.30 -17.31
CA ILE A 11 -3.36 5.47 -16.19
C ILE A 11 -2.32 5.36 -15.08
N MET A 12 -1.03 5.24 -15.43
CA MET A 12 0.07 5.18 -14.47
C MET A 12 0.06 6.38 -13.51
N CYS A 13 -0.07 7.60 -14.01
CA CYS A 13 -0.11 8.80 -13.17
C CYS A 13 -1.27 8.76 -12.16
N TYR A 14 -2.47 8.32 -12.57
CA TYR A 14 -3.60 8.15 -11.65
C TYR A 14 -3.35 7.08 -10.59
N LEU A 15 -2.67 5.98 -10.97
CA LEU A 15 -2.33 4.92 -10.04
C LEU A 15 -1.25 5.35 -9.03
N HIS A 16 -0.37 6.29 -9.37
CA HIS A 16 0.55 6.92 -8.42
C HIS A 16 -0.21 7.76 -7.39
N ILE A 17 -1.16 8.58 -7.85
CA ILE A 17 -2.04 9.38 -6.98
C ILE A 17 -2.84 8.45 -6.04
N LEU A 18 -3.43 7.40 -6.59
CA LEU A 18 -4.19 6.41 -5.80
C LEU A 18 -3.30 5.74 -4.74
N THR A 19 -2.06 5.41 -5.10
CA THR A 19 -1.09 4.82 -4.16
C THR A 19 -0.72 5.81 -3.05
N ALA A 20 -0.50 7.08 -3.37
CA ALA A 20 -0.24 8.11 -2.37
C ALA A 20 -1.42 8.26 -1.40
N VAL A 21 -2.65 8.25 -1.90
CA VAL A 21 -3.87 8.28 -1.08
C VAL A 21 -3.96 7.04 -0.17
N LEU A 22 -3.65 5.85 -0.68
CA LEU A 22 -3.65 4.62 0.13
C LEU A 22 -2.59 4.63 1.23
N ILE A 23 -1.41 5.19 0.95
CA ILE A 23 -0.35 5.39 1.96
C ILE A 23 -0.82 6.34 3.06
N LEU A 24 -1.48 7.44 2.70
CA LEU A 24 -2.06 8.38 3.68
C LEU A 24 -3.17 7.72 4.51
N LEU A 25 -4.09 7.00 3.88
CA LEU A 25 -5.13 6.23 4.58
C LEU A 25 -4.54 5.22 5.54
N LYS A 26 -3.46 4.53 5.14
CA LYS A 26 -2.73 3.61 6.02
C LYS A 26 -2.10 4.32 7.20
N ALA A 27 -1.50 5.50 7.01
CA ALA A 27 -0.93 6.28 8.09
C ALA A 27 -2.01 6.68 9.11
N VAL A 28 -3.18 7.11 8.65
CA VAL A 28 -4.35 7.43 9.51
C VAL A 28 -4.83 6.19 10.27
N LEU A 29 -4.96 5.04 9.59
CA LEU A 29 -5.36 3.77 10.21
C LEU A 29 -4.35 3.31 11.29
N ALA A 30 -3.05 3.43 11.00
CA ALA A 30 -1.99 3.10 11.93
C ALA A 30 -2.01 4.03 13.14
N PHE A 31 -2.21 5.34 12.95
CA PHE A 31 -2.34 6.30 14.04
C PHE A 31 -3.54 6.01 14.93
N ARG A 32 -4.71 5.66 14.35
CA ARG A 32 -5.91 5.32 15.12
C ARG A 32 -5.72 4.06 15.97
N ASN A 33 -4.98 3.05 15.50
CA ASN A 33 -4.79 1.78 16.23
C ASN A 33 -3.57 1.74 17.16
N ARG A 34 -2.51 2.50 16.85
CA ARG A 34 -1.24 2.51 17.60
C ARG A 34 -1.03 3.80 18.39
N GLY A 35 -1.92 4.79 18.24
CA GLY A 35 -1.76 6.13 18.80
C GLY A 35 -0.58 6.89 18.19
N GLY A 36 -0.02 7.82 18.95
CA GLY A 36 1.17 8.60 18.57
C GLY A 36 2.50 7.84 18.59
N ASN A 37 2.49 6.49 18.63
CA ASN A 37 3.71 5.69 18.59
C ASN A 37 4.25 5.62 17.15
N ILE A 38 5.04 6.63 16.76
CA ILE A 38 5.63 6.78 15.42
C ILE A 38 6.40 5.52 15.00
N PRO A 39 7.29 4.91 15.83
CA PRO A 39 7.95 3.65 15.47
C PRO A 39 6.99 2.51 15.12
N ALA A 40 5.88 2.37 15.87
CA ALA A 40 4.88 1.35 15.60
C ALA A 40 4.12 1.61 14.28
N ILE A 41 3.91 2.88 13.93
CA ILE A 41 3.32 3.26 12.64
C ILE A 41 4.29 2.91 11.50
N VAL A 42 5.56 3.31 11.60
CA VAL A 42 6.56 3.02 10.56
C VAL A 42 6.75 1.52 10.35
N THR A 43 6.88 0.74 11.43
CA THR A 43 7.01 -0.72 11.34
C THR A 43 5.77 -1.39 10.74
N SER A 44 4.58 -0.78 10.83
CA SER A 44 3.38 -1.31 10.18
C SER A 44 3.43 -1.27 8.65
N PHE A 45 4.23 -0.38 8.06
CA PHE A 45 4.49 -0.39 6.62
C PHE A 45 5.20 -1.66 6.18
N PHE A 46 6.14 -2.17 6.98
CA PHE A 46 6.92 -3.37 6.66
C PHE A 46 6.31 -4.67 7.21
N ARG A 47 5.22 -4.60 7.97
CA ARG A 47 4.64 -5.77 8.64
C ARG A 47 3.51 -6.38 7.82
N PHE A 48 3.58 -7.69 7.64
CA PHE A 48 2.46 -8.54 7.24
C PHE A 48 1.96 -9.35 8.44
N TYR A 49 0.66 -9.31 8.69
CA TYR A 49 0.02 -10.09 9.75
C TYR A 49 -0.39 -11.46 9.20
N SER A 50 0.00 -12.53 9.89
CA SER A 50 -0.35 -13.90 9.50
C SER A 50 -1.70 -14.33 10.10
N LYS A 51 -2.28 -15.44 9.61
CA LYS A 51 -3.53 -15.97 10.18
C LYS A 51 -3.43 -16.22 11.69
N SER A 52 -2.26 -16.61 12.22
CA SER A 52 -2.09 -16.79 13.67
C SER A 52 -2.23 -15.48 14.45
N ASP A 53 -1.76 -14.35 13.90
CA ASP A 53 -1.95 -13.02 14.51
C ASP A 53 -3.44 -12.66 14.61
N PHE A 54 -4.25 -13.04 13.61
CA PHE A 54 -5.69 -12.82 13.61
C PHE A 54 -6.41 -13.65 14.67
N TYR A 55 -6.00 -14.90 14.89
CA TYR A 55 -6.59 -15.76 15.91
C TYR A 55 -6.21 -15.33 17.33
N MET A 56 -5.02 -14.73 17.51
CA MET A 56 -4.57 -14.21 18.81
C MET A 56 -5.25 -12.90 19.23
N SER A 57 -5.77 -12.12 18.28
CA SER A 57 -6.52 -10.89 18.61
C SER A 57 -7.98 -11.21 18.94
N THR A 58 -8.50 -10.74 20.07
CA THR A 58 -9.93 -10.81 20.40
C THR A 58 -10.70 -9.56 19.97
N ASN A 59 -10.01 -8.44 19.76
CA ASN A 59 -10.62 -7.17 19.37
C ASN A 59 -10.88 -7.14 17.85
N LYS A 60 -12.14 -6.85 17.47
CA LYS A 60 -12.62 -6.75 16.09
C LYS A 60 -11.92 -5.61 15.32
N ASP A 61 -11.80 -4.42 15.91
CA ASP A 61 -11.17 -3.25 15.29
C ASP A 61 -9.70 -3.53 14.94
N ARG A 62 -9.01 -4.27 15.81
CA ARG A 62 -7.63 -4.68 15.60
C ARG A 62 -7.51 -5.68 14.44
N LYS A 63 -8.47 -6.60 14.28
CA LYS A 63 -8.51 -7.54 13.14
C LYS A 63 -8.77 -6.81 11.83
N GLU A 64 -9.73 -5.89 11.80
CA GLU A 64 -10.03 -5.08 10.61
C GLU A 64 -8.81 -4.26 10.19
N TYR A 65 -8.08 -3.67 11.16
CA TYR A 65 -6.82 -3.00 10.88
C TYR A 65 -5.73 -3.94 10.34
N MET A 66 -5.56 -5.14 10.91
CA MET A 66 -4.58 -6.11 10.40
C MET A 66 -4.88 -6.48 8.94
N LEU A 67 -6.16 -6.66 8.61
CA LEU A 67 -6.62 -7.01 7.26
C LEU A 67 -6.41 -5.84 6.28
N ALA A 68 -6.85 -4.64 6.64
CA ALA A 68 -6.63 -3.43 5.85
C ALA A 68 -5.12 -3.16 5.64
N ASN A 69 -4.30 -3.32 6.68
CA ASN A 69 -2.85 -3.13 6.60
C ASN A 69 -2.22 -4.09 5.60
N ASN A 70 -2.62 -5.36 5.61
CA ASN A 70 -2.12 -6.36 4.67
C ASN A 70 -2.57 -6.05 3.23
N ILE A 71 -3.85 -5.72 3.01
CA ILE A 71 -4.36 -5.37 1.68
C ILE A 71 -3.61 -4.17 1.11
N ILE A 72 -3.47 -3.10 1.88
CA ILE A 72 -2.75 -1.90 1.44
C ILE A 72 -1.29 -2.24 1.14
N ASN A 73 -0.63 -3.06 1.97
CA ASN A 73 0.74 -3.48 1.70
C ASN A 73 0.87 -4.30 0.43
N ILE A 74 0.00 -5.29 0.19
CA ILE A 74 0.01 -6.08 -1.05
C ILE A 74 -0.12 -5.14 -2.25
N TYR A 75 -1.10 -4.24 -2.21
CA TYR A 75 -1.32 -3.28 -3.29
C TYR A 75 -0.10 -2.37 -3.51
N VAL A 76 0.42 -1.73 -2.46
CA VAL A 76 1.55 -0.79 -2.54
C VAL A 76 2.81 -1.51 -3.04
N TYR A 77 3.13 -2.69 -2.52
CA TYR A 77 4.32 -3.43 -2.97
C TYR A 77 4.18 -3.94 -4.40
N THR A 78 2.99 -4.43 -4.79
CA THR A 78 2.72 -4.82 -6.17
C THR A 78 2.85 -3.62 -7.10
N TRP A 79 2.31 -2.47 -6.69
CA TRP A 79 2.39 -1.25 -7.48
C TRP A 79 3.83 -0.77 -7.63
N VAL A 80 4.59 -0.68 -6.55
CA VAL A 80 6.02 -0.32 -6.59
C VAL A 80 6.79 -1.27 -7.53
N PHE A 81 6.54 -2.57 -7.43
CA PHE A 81 7.17 -3.55 -8.32
C PHE A 81 6.83 -3.31 -9.80
N LEU A 82 5.56 -3.06 -10.11
CA LEU A 82 5.13 -2.71 -11.47
C LEU A 82 5.78 -1.40 -11.94
N THR A 83 5.81 -0.36 -11.12
CA THR A 83 6.45 0.91 -11.45
C THR A 83 7.92 0.73 -11.80
N VAL A 84 8.66 -0.11 -11.05
CA VAL A 84 10.06 -0.41 -11.38
C VAL A 84 10.19 -1.12 -12.73
N ILE A 85 9.33 -2.11 -13.03
CA ILE A 85 9.33 -2.78 -14.35
C ILE A 85 9.06 -1.76 -15.46
N PHE A 86 8.04 -0.93 -15.29
CA PHE A 86 7.69 0.11 -16.26
C PHE A 86 8.84 1.09 -16.48
N PHE A 87 9.51 1.51 -15.40
CA PHE A 87 10.68 2.36 -15.49
C PHE A 87 11.82 1.70 -16.28
N VAL A 88 12.14 0.42 -16.01
CA VAL A 88 13.20 -0.30 -16.72
C VAL A 88 12.88 -0.49 -18.20
N VAL A 89 11.61 -0.74 -18.55
CA VAL A 89 11.21 -0.96 -19.94
C VAL A 89 11.14 0.35 -20.72
N PHE A 90 10.54 1.38 -20.15
CA PHE A 90 10.23 2.63 -20.88
C PHE A 90 11.20 3.78 -20.59
N HIS A 91 12.08 3.65 -19.59
CA HIS A 91 13.03 4.68 -19.14
C HIS A 91 12.37 6.05 -18.88
N ARG A 92 11.09 6.05 -18.51
CA ARG A 92 10.29 7.25 -18.27
C ARG A 92 9.58 7.15 -16.93
N PHE A 93 9.46 8.30 -16.27
CA PHE A 93 8.60 8.50 -15.12
C PHE A 93 7.35 9.27 -15.57
N CYS A 94 6.18 8.76 -15.18
CA CYS A 94 5.12 9.62 -14.68
C CYS A 94 5.61 10.09 -13.29
#